data_AF-A0A416HBR3-F1
#
_entry.id   AF-A0A416HBR3-F1
#
_cell.length_a   1.000
_cell.length_b   1.000
_cell.length_c   1.000
_cell.angle_alpha   90.00
_cell.angle_beta   90.00
_cell.angle_gamma   90.00
#
_symmetry.space_group_name_H-M   'P 1'
#
loop_
_entity.id
_entity.type
_entity.pdbx_description
1 polymer ?
#
loop_
_entity_poly.entity_id
_entity_poly.type
_entity_poly.pdbx_seq_one_letter_code
_entity_poly.pdbx_strand_id
1 'polypeptide(L)'
;MFRIWAKIFKDNRMLKDTVICDDSDDTRTHKVFHALDEICYQFDLGKPMWLDVTVQDFKKHSKARFTADNFVEQIAFDFLEIQVIEED
;
A
#
# COMPACT_ATOMS: atom_id res chain seq x y z
N MET A 1 17.42 1.16 -5.51
CA MET A 1 16.28 0.29 -5.91
C MET A 1 15.15 0.56 -4.93
N PHE A 2 13.91 0.76 -5.39
CA PHE A 2 12.80 1.07 -4.51
C PHE A 2 11.93 -0.18 -4.30
N ARG A 3 11.64 -0.51 -3.05
CA ARG A 3 10.82 -1.69 -2.72
C ARG A 3 9.72 -1.35 -1.74
N ILE A 4 8.50 -1.75 -2.09
CA ILE A 4 7.34 -1.65 -1.23
C ILE A 4 6.84 -3.04 -0.91
N TRP A 5 6.63 -3.29 0.37
CA TRP A 5 5.97 -4.48 0.87
C TRP A 5 4.54 -4.15 1.26
N ALA A 6 3.60 -4.83 0.61
CA ALA A 6 2.17 -4.72 0.90
C ALA A 6 1.65 -5.99 1.54
N LYS A 7 0.81 -5.84 2.56
CA LYS A 7 0.29 -6.92 3.39
C LYS A 7 -1.20 -6.69 3.65
N ILE A 8 -2.01 -7.69 3.35
CA ILE A 8 -3.43 -7.72 3.69
C ILE A 8 -3.58 -8.43 5.04
N PHE A 9 -4.22 -7.76 5.99
CA PHE A 9 -4.57 -8.34 7.28
C PHE A 9 -6.08 -8.53 7.40
N LYS A 10 -6.47 -9.68 7.96
CA LYS A 10 -7.85 -9.98 8.36
C LYS A 10 -7.85 -10.73 9.68
N ASP A 11 -8.70 -10.32 10.64
CA ASP A 11 -8.85 -10.99 11.94
C ASP A 11 -7.49 -11.21 12.65
N ASN A 12 -6.65 -10.16 12.63
CA ASN A 12 -5.30 -10.20 13.20
C ASN A 12 -4.35 -11.27 12.59
N ARG A 13 -4.68 -11.77 11.39
CA ARG A 13 -3.85 -12.69 10.60
C ARG A 13 -3.48 -12.05 9.26
N MET A 14 -2.26 -12.27 8.82
CA MET A 14 -1.83 -11.91 7.47
C MET A 14 -2.45 -12.90 6.48
N LEU A 15 -3.23 -12.42 5.52
CA LEU A 15 -3.85 -13.26 4.50
C LEU A 15 -2.95 -13.40 3.27
N LYS A 16 -2.42 -12.28 2.80
CA LYS A 16 -1.59 -12.19 1.61
C LYS A 16 -0.58 -11.08 1.80
N ASP A 17 0.57 -11.24 1.19
CA ASP A 17 1.55 -10.19 1.05
C ASP A 17 2.16 -10.22 -0.35
N THR A 18 2.66 -9.07 -0.79
CA THR A 18 3.35 -8.92 -2.06
C THR A 18 4.43 -7.86 -1.94
N VAL A 19 5.52 -8.04 -2.67
CA VAL A 19 6.62 -7.07 -2.73
C VAL A 19 6.70 -6.56 -4.14
N ILE A 20 6.51 -5.24 -4.30
CA ILE A 20 6.70 -4.57 -5.58
C ILE A 20 8.08 -3.91 -5.57
N CYS A 21 8.83 -4.19 -6.62
CA CYS A 21 10.15 -3.63 -6.86
C CYS A 21 10.04 -2.65 -8.02
N ASP A 22 10.40 -1.39 -7.77
CA ASP A 22 10.42 -0.34 -8.78
C ASP A 22 11.86 0.21 -8.88
N ASP A 23 12.49 0.06 -10.04
CA ASP A 23 13.82 0.60 -10.32
C ASP A 23 13.79 1.93 -11.09
N SER A 24 12.59 2.47 -11.36
CA SER A 24 12.44 3.69 -12.18
C SER A 24 13.15 4.89 -11.55
N ASP A 25 13.66 5.79 -12.38
CA ASP A 25 14.21 7.07 -11.93
C ASP A 25 13.09 8.12 -11.81
N ASP A 26 12.16 7.88 -10.89
CA ASP A 26 11.03 8.78 -10.60
C ASP A 26 11.01 9.20 -9.12
N THR A 27 10.16 10.16 -8.80
CA THR A 27 9.91 10.64 -7.44
C THR A 27 9.36 9.54 -6.54
N ARG A 28 9.68 9.61 -5.24
CA ARG A 28 9.18 8.66 -4.24
C ARG A 28 7.66 8.47 -4.30
N THR A 29 6.93 9.57 -4.48
CA THR A 29 5.47 9.56 -4.56
C THR A 29 4.98 8.76 -5.77
N HIS A 30 5.55 8.97 -6.95
CA HIS A 30 5.18 8.24 -8.16
C HIS A 30 5.44 6.74 -8.02
N LYS A 31 6.60 6.35 -7.46
CA LYS A 31 6.92 4.95 -7.18
C LYS A 31 5.91 4.28 -6.24
N VAL A 32 5.48 5.01 -5.21
CA VAL A 32 4.45 4.53 -4.28
C VAL A 32 3.11 4.34 -4.99
N PHE A 33 2.70 5.30 -5.82
CA PHE A 33 1.47 5.18 -6.60
C PHE A 33 1.52 4.01 -7.59
N HIS A 34 2.64 3.82 -8.28
CA HIS A 34 2.83 2.72 -9.21
C HIS A 34 2.77 1.36 -8.51
N ALA A 35 3.50 1.22 -7.40
CA ALA A 35 3.43 0.01 -6.59
C ALA A 35 2.02 -0.25 -6.05
N LEU A 36 1.33 0.78 -5.56
CA LEU A 36 -0.04 0.65 -5.08
C LEU A 36 -0.98 0.18 -6.19
N ASP A 37 -0.80 0.66 -7.42
CA ASP A 37 -1.58 0.22 -8.59
C ASP A 37 -1.39 -1.27 -8.86
N GLU A 38 -0.13 -1.72 -8.90
CA GLU A 38 0.24 -3.13 -9.06
C GLU A 38 -0.34 -3.99 -7.93
N ILE A 39 -0.27 -3.51 -6.68
CA ILE A 39 -0.85 -4.19 -5.52
C ILE A 39 -2.37 -4.34 -5.67
N CYS A 40 -3.06 -3.28 -6.10
CA CYS A 40 -4.50 -3.30 -6.34
C CYS A 40 -4.85 -4.28 -7.47
N TYR A 41 -4.05 -4.31 -8.53
CA TYR A 41 -4.22 -5.24 -9.64
C TYR A 41 -3.98 -6.71 -9.21
N GLN A 42 -2.91 -6.98 -8.47
CA GLN A 42 -2.57 -8.32 -7.95
C GLN A 42 -3.61 -8.87 -6.98
N PHE A 43 -4.18 -8.00 -6.14
CA PHE A 43 -5.16 -8.39 -5.13
C PHE A 43 -6.61 -8.30 -5.60
N ASP A 44 -6.86 -7.86 -6.84
CA ASP A 44 -8.19 -7.63 -7.40
C ASP A 44 -9.00 -6.65 -6.51
N LEU A 45 -8.38 -5.52 -6.18
CA LEU A 45 -8.93 -4.50 -5.29
C LEU A 45 -9.13 -3.18 -6.03
N GLY A 46 -10.16 -2.43 -5.63
CA GLY A 46 -10.31 -1.04 -6.01
C GLY A 46 -9.16 -0.18 -5.47
N LYS A 47 -8.84 0.92 -6.15
CA LYS A 47 -7.78 1.86 -5.72
C LYS A 47 -8.20 2.56 -4.42
N PRO A 48 -7.43 2.44 -3.32
CA PRO A 48 -7.77 3.13 -2.08
C PRO A 48 -7.54 4.63 -2.20
N MET A 49 -8.36 5.40 -1.49
CA MET A 49 -8.20 6.84 -1.32
C MET A 49 -7.15 7.15 -0.26
N TRP A 50 -6.28 8.11 -0.60
CA TRP A 50 -5.30 8.67 0.32
C TRP A 50 -5.97 9.72 1.21
N LEU A 51 -6.34 9.30 2.41
CA LEU A 51 -6.84 10.21 3.45
C LEU A 51 -5.66 10.96 4.09
N ASP A 52 -5.94 12.14 4.65
CA ASP A 52 -4.90 12.97 5.29
C ASP A 52 -4.14 12.19 6.38
N VAL A 53 -4.85 11.40 7.18
CA VAL A 53 -4.26 10.51 8.20
C VAL A 53 -3.29 9.49 7.60
N THR A 54 -3.64 8.87 6.48
CA THR A 54 -2.81 7.87 5.80
C THR A 54 -1.55 8.52 5.22
N VAL A 55 -1.70 9.72 4.64
CA VAL A 55 -0.57 10.51 4.12
C VAL A 55 0.37 10.93 5.25
N GLN A 56 -0.16 11.35 6.40
CA GLN A 56 0.65 11.73 7.55
C GLN A 56 1.42 10.54 8.14
N ASP A 57 0.77 9.37 8.26
CA ASP A 57 1.43 8.14 8.72
C ASP A 57 2.56 7.73 7.76
N PHE A 58 2.28 7.80 6.45
CA PHE A 58 3.27 7.49 5.42
C PHE A 58 4.49 8.40 5.48
N LYS A 59 4.27 9.71 5.65
CA LYS A 59 5.38 10.68 5.78
C LYS A 59 6.23 10.45 7.03
N LYS A 60 5.64 9.96 8.12
CA LYS A 60 6.34 9.76 9.41
C LYS A 60 7.04 8.42 9.51
N HIS A 61 6.45 7.36 8.96
CA HIS A 61 6.87 5.99 9.19
C HIS A 61 7.26 5.24 7.90
N SER A 62 7.19 5.89 6.74
CA SER A 62 7.30 5.24 5.43
C SER A 62 6.35 4.04 5.29
N LYS A 63 5.20 4.13 5.98
CA LYS A 63 4.20 3.09 6.13
C LYS A 63 2.82 3.70 6.10
N ALA A 64 1.91 3.09 5.35
CA ALA A 64 0.52 3.51 5.26
C ALA A 64 -0.40 2.31 5.49
N ARG A 65 -1.53 2.56 6.15
CA ARG A 65 -2.60 1.58 6.32
C ARG A 65 -3.86 2.10 5.65
N PHE A 66 -4.42 1.27 4.78
CA PHE A 66 -5.69 1.50 4.10
C PHE A 66 -6.71 0.56 4.70
N THR A 67 -7.63 1.12 5.47
CA THR A 67 -8.78 0.40 6.04
C THR A 67 -9.94 0.43 5.06
N ALA A 68 -11.05 -0.24 5.38
CA ALA A 68 -12.26 -0.22 4.55
C ALA A 68 -12.77 1.19 4.24
N ASP A 69 -12.53 2.17 5.12
CA ASP A 69 -12.89 3.58 4.92
C ASP A 69 -12.14 4.22 3.73
N ASN A 70 -10.94 3.71 3.43
CA ASN A 70 -10.17 4.15 2.28
C ASN A 70 -10.70 3.58 0.95
N PHE A 71 -11.52 2.53 0.97
CA PHE A 71 -12.03 1.90 -0.24
C PHE A 71 -13.48 2.30 -0.47
N VAL A 72 -13.81 2.59 -1.73
CA VAL A 72 -15.21 2.84 -2.14
C VAL A 72 -16.00 1.54 -2.13
N GLU A 73 -15.34 0.42 -2.41
CA GLU A 73 -15.92 -0.91 -2.46
C GLU A 73 -15.72 -1.67 -1.15
N GLN A 74 -16.63 -2.60 -0.87
CA GLN A 74 -16.55 -3.41 0.34
C GLN A 74 -15.42 -4.43 0.21
N ILE A 75 -14.38 -4.24 1.01
CA ILE A 75 -13.26 -5.17 1.12
C ILE A 75 -13.56 -6.30 2.11
N ALA A 76 -13.04 -7.50 1.84
CA ALA A 76 -13.24 -8.68 2.70
C ALA A 76 -12.18 -8.82 3.81
N PHE A 77 -11.33 -7.82 4.01
CA PHE A 77 -10.21 -7.78 4.96
C PHE A 77 -10.28 -6.53 5.83
N ASP A 78 -9.50 -6.47 6.91
CA ASP A 78 -9.52 -5.36 7.87
C ASP A 78 -8.76 -4.14 7.32
N PHE A 79 -7.53 -4.35 6.88
CA PHE A 79 -6.70 -3.31 6.26
C PHE A 79 -5.61 -3.87 5.35
N LEU A 80 -5.24 -3.07 4.35
CA LEU A 80 -4.05 -3.22 3.53
C LEU A 80 -2.97 -2.31 4.12
N GLU A 81 -1.87 -2.88 4.59
CA GLU A 81 -0.69 -2.14 5.03
C GLU A 81 0.34 -2.13 3.90
N ILE A 82 0.86 -0.96 3.54
CA ILE A 82 2.02 -0.81 2.65
C ILE A 82 3.18 -0.21 3.44
N GLN A 83 4.39 -0.69 3.17
CA GLN A 83 5.60 -0.22 3.82
C GLN A 83 6.74 -0.15 2.82
N VAL A 84 7.42 0.98 2.76
CA VAL A 84 8.69 1.09 2.02
C VAL A 84 9.76 0.37 2.82
N ILE A 85 10.36 -0.66 2.24
CA ILE A 85 11.43 -1.45 2.86
C ILE A 85 12.81 -1.07 2.32
N GLU A 86 12.86 -0.47 1.13
CA GLU A 86 14.10 -0.06 0.46
C GLU A 86 13.84 1.24 -0.31
N GLU A 87 14.59 2.30 0.01
CA GLU A 87 14.68 3.56 -0.74
C GLU A 87 16.18 3.88 -0.87
N ASP A 88 16.73 3.88 -2.10
CA ASP A 88 18.12 4.27 -2.38
C ASP A 88 18.17 5.77 -2.71
#